data_AF-A0A1M7NGW0-F1
#
_entry.id   AF-A0A1M7NGW0-F1
#
_cell.length_a   1.000
_cell.length_b   1.000
_cell.length_c   1.000
_cell.angle_alpha   90.00
_cell.angle_beta   90.00
_cell.angle_gamma   90.00
#
_symmetry.space_group_name_H-M   'P 1'
#
loop_
_entity.id
_entity.type
_entity.pdbx_description
1 polymer ?
#
loop_
_entity_poly.entity_id
_entity_poly.type
_entity_poly.pdbx_seq_one_letter_code
_entity_poly.pdbx_strand_id
1 'polypeptide(L)'
;MTLPWHLYAMAFIYFIAGLNHFRNPRLYLKIIPSYFPNPKLLNSISGLAEIILGIALCIPLLSNYAAWGVIALLIAIFPTHLYMYFNEKARMGMPKWALLLRMPLQLGLIYWAYLYT
;
A
#
# COMPACT_ATOMS: atom_id res chain seq x y z
N MET A 1 24.07 13.04 -3.50
CA MET A 1 23.04 13.69 -2.66
C MET A 1 22.56 12.67 -1.65
N THR A 2 22.58 13.01 -0.37
CA THR A 2 22.08 12.15 0.71
C THR A 2 20.56 12.27 0.77
N LEU A 3 19.83 11.17 0.61
CA LEU A 3 18.39 11.17 0.79
C LEU A 3 18.05 11.34 2.28
N PRO A 4 16.93 11.97 2.63
CA PRO A 4 16.57 12.22 4.01
C PRO A 4 16.11 10.95 4.73
N TRP A 5 16.33 10.85 6.05
CA TRP A 5 16.06 9.65 6.85
C TRP A 5 14.60 9.18 6.77
N HIS A 6 13.64 10.10 6.68
CA HIS A 6 12.22 9.77 6.59
C HIS A 6 11.86 9.09 5.26
N LEU A 7 12.62 9.34 4.18
CA LEU A 7 12.41 8.62 2.92
C LEU A 7 12.84 7.16 3.04
N TYR A 8 13.93 6.87 3.78
CA TYR A 8 14.33 5.50 4.09
C TYR A 8 13.32 4.80 5.01
N ALA A 9 12.71 5.52 5.95
CA ALA A 9 11.63 4.99 6.77
C ALA A 9 10.41 4.59 5.92
N MET A 10 10.02 5.44 4.98
CA MET A 10 8.95 5.16 4.01
C MET A 10 9.28 3.93 3.14
N ALA A 11 10.49 3.88 2.59
CA ALA A 11 10.98 2.74 1.81
C ALA A 11 10.92 1.43 2.60
N PHE A 12 11.35 1.46 3.88
CA PHE A 12 11.30 0.30 4.76
C PHE A 12 9.87 -0.16 5.03
N ILE A 13 8.93 0.77 5.27
CA ILE A 13 7.51 0.45 5.47
C ILE A 13 6.94 -0.29 4.26
N TYR A 14 7.15 0.24 3.05
CA TYR A 14 6.64 -0.39 1.82
C TYR A 14 7.32 -1.73 1.53
N PHE A 15 8.63 -1.83 1.75
CA PHE A 15 9.35 -3.10 1.57
C PHE A 15 8.80 -4.20 2.48
N ILE A 16 8.60 -3.91 3.78
CA ILE A 16 8.05 -4.87 4.73
C ILE A 16 6.57 -5.18 4.43
N ALA A 17 5.78 -4.18 4.03
CA ALA A 17 4.40 -4.38 3.59
C ALA A 17 4.34 -5.35 2.41
N GLY A 18 5.18 -5.14 1.40
CA GLY A 18 5.26 -5.97 0.20
C GLY A 18 5.68 -7.41 0.50
N LEU A 19 6.63 -7.62 1.42
CA LEU A 19 6.97 -8.97 1.89
C LEU A 19 5.78 -9.66 2.60
N ASN A 20 4.95 -8.90 3.31
CA ASN A 20 3.80 -9.46 4.03
C ASN A 20 2.72 -10.00 3.07
N HIS A 21 2.61 -9.47 1.85
CA HIS A 21 1.71 -10.00 0.81
C HIS A 21 2.03 -11.47 0.44
N PHE A 22 3.31 -11.86 0.48
CA PHE A 22 3.75 -13.23 0.20
C PHE A 22 3.77 -14.10 1.45
N ARG A 23 4.07 -13.52 2.62
CA ARG A 23 4.07 -14.24 3.90
C ARG A 23 2.67 -14.63 4.36
N ASN A 24 1.68 -13.73 4.24
CA ASN A 24 0.31 -13.99 4.68
C ASN A 24 -0.74 -13.57 3.64
N PRO A 25 -0.75 -14.20 2.45
CA PRO A 25 -1.65 -13.84 1.36
C PRO A 25 -3.13 -14.01 1.75
N ARG A 26 -3.45 -14.93 2.66
CA ARG A 26 -4.83 -15.22 3.08
C ARG A 26 -5.56 -14.01 3.67
N LEU A 27 -4.85 -13.08 4.32
CA LEU A 27 -5.46 -11.86 4.84
C LEU A 27 -5.88 -10.93 3.70
N TYR A 28 -4.99 -10.73 2.74
CA TYR A 28 -5.22 -9.84 1.60
C TYR A 28 -6.30 -10.37 0.65
N LEU A 29 -6.32 -11.68 0.38
CA LEU A 29 -7.34 -12.28 -0.49
C LEU A 29 -8.77 -12.13 0.02
N LYS A 30 -8.96 -12.02 1.34
CA LYS A 30 -10.28 -11.84 1.96
C LYS A 30 -10.80 -10.41 1.88
N ILE A 31 -9.89 -9.44 1.78
CA ILE A 31 -10.24 -8.01 1.74
C ILE A 31 -10.40 -7.49 0.32
N ILE A 32 -9.74 -8.12 -0.66
CA ILE A 32 -9.88 -7.74 -2.08
C ILE A 32 -11.35 -7.84 -2.50
N PRO A 33 -11.93 -6.78 -3.10
CA PRO A 33 -13.33 -6.78 -3.48
C PRO A 33 -13.69 -7.91 -4.47
N SER A 34 -14.86 -8.50 -4.27
CA SER A 34 -15.32 -9.65 -5.08
C SER A 34 -15.55 -9.34 -6.56
N TYR A 35 -15.66 -8.06 -6.93
CA TYR A 35 -15.81 -7.62 -8.31
C TYR A 35 -14.48 -7.61 -9.08
N PHE A 36 -13.33 -7.71 -8.40
CA PHE A 36 -12.05 -7.82 -9.06
C PHE A 36 -11.76 -9.26 -9.52
N PRO A 37 -11.36 -9.47 -10.77
CA PRO A 37 -10.95 -10.78 -11.23
C PRO A 37 -9.63 -11.17 -10.59
N ASN A 38 -9.53 -12.44 -10.18
CA ASN A 38 -8.31 -13.09 -9.73
C ASN A 38 -7.54 -12.38 -8.57
N PRO A 39 -8.08 -12.37 -7.33
CA PRO A 39 -7.47 -11.72 -6.17
C PRO A 39 -6.04 -12.15 -5.86
N LYS A 40 -5.67 -13.39 -6.22
CA LYS A 40 -4.30 -13.92 -6.04
C LYS A 40 -3.29 -13.14 -6.86
N LEU A 41 -3.62 -12.88 -8.12
CA LEU A 41 -2.73 -12.15 -9.03
C LEU A 41 -2.59 -10.69 -8.56
N LEU A 42 -3.68 -10.04 -8.19
CA LEU A 42 -3.67 -8.67 -7.68
C LEU A 42 -2.83 -8.53 -6.40
N ASN A 43 -2.97 -9.47 -5.47
CA ASN A 43 -2.15 -9.51 -4.26
C ASN A 43 -0.64 -9.62 -4.59
N SER A 44 -0.28 -10.52 -5.50
CA SER A 44 1.13 -10.72 -5.89
C SER A 44 1.71 -9.52 -6.63
N ILE A 45 0.94 -8.90 -7.54
CA ILE A 45 1.36 -7.70 -8.27
C ILE A 45 1.54 -6.53 -7.30
N SER A 46 0.58 -6.32 -6.40
CA SER A 46 0.67 -5.26 -5.37
C SER A 46 1.89 -5.45 -4.48
N GLY A 47 2.08 -6.65 -3.93
CA GLY A 47 3.23 -6.94 -3.07
C GLY A 47 4.58 -6.78 -3.78
N LEU A 48 4.66 -7.19 -5.05
CA LEU A 48 5.86 -6.99 -5.86
C LEU A 48 6.11 -5.51 -6.14
N ALA A 49 5.07 -4.74 -6.46
CA ALA A 49 5.16 -3.30 -6.67
C ALA A 49 5.65 -2.57 -5.42
N GLU A 50 5.14 -2.91 -4.23
CA GLU A 50 5.59 -2.33 -2.97
C GLU A 50 7.07 -2.59 -2.70
N ILE A 51 7.56 -3.81 -2.96
CA ILE A 51 8.97 -4.17 -2.81
C ILE A 51 9.84 -3.35 -3.77
N ILE A 52 9.48 -3.33 -5.06
CA ILE A 52 10.25 -2.64 -6.10
C ILE A 52 10.29 -1.13 -5.82
N LEU A 53 9.14 -0.52 -5.49
CA LEU A 53 9.06 0.90 -5.19
C LEU A 53 9.80 1.25 -3.90
N GLY A 54 9.70 0.41 -2.86
CA GLY A 54 10.48 0.57 -1.62
C GLY A 54 11.99 0.58 -1.88
N ILE A 55 12.49 -0.34 -2.70
CA ILE A 55 13.92 -0.36 -3.09
C ILE A 55 14.27 0.86 -3.96
N ALA A 56 13.41 1.21 -4.93
CA ALA A 56 13.64 2.32 -5.85
C ALA A 56 13.66 3.69 -5.15
N LEU A 57 12.90 3.86 -4.06
CA LEU A 57 12.97 5.06 -3.22
C LEU A 57 14.39 5.29 -2.69
N CYS A 58 15.10 4.23 -2.29
CA CYS A 58 16.47 4.33 -1.78
C CYS A 58 17.52 4.75 -2.82
N ILE A 59 17.16 4.80 -4.11
CA ILE A 59 18.05 5.16 -5.22
C ILE A 59 17.76 6.60 -5.62
N PRO A 60 18.70 7.56 -5.44
CA PRO A 60 18.43 8.98 -5.67
C PRO A 60 17.85 9.30 -7.05
N LEU A 61 18.35 8.62 -8.11
CA LEU A 61 17.89 8.79 -9.49
C LEU A 61 16.45 8.31 -9.72
N LEU A 62 15.98 7.32 -8.94
CA LEU A 62 14.66 6.73 -9.10
C LEU A 62 13.66 7.21 -8.04
N SER A 63 14.13 7.87 -6.98
CA SER A 63 13.34 8.27 -5.82
C SER A 63 12.07 9.06 -6.19
N ASN A 64 12.19 9.99 -7.14
CA ASN A 64 11.07 10.77 -7.65
C ASN A 64 10.01 9.91 -8.36
N TYR A 65 10.44 9.06 -9.30
CA TYR A 65 9.57 8.14 -10.02
C TYR A 65 8.94 7.11 -9.08
N ALA A 66 9.69 6.65 -8.08
CA ALA A 66 9.22 5.71 -7.07
C ALA A 66 8.16 6.36 -6.17
N ALA A 67 8.32 7.64 -5.80
CA ALA A 67 7.31 8.38 -5.04
C ALA A 67 5.99 8.49 -5.81
N TRP A 68 6.04 8.84 -7.11
CA TRP A 68 4.86 8.80 -7.98
C TRP A 68 4.24 7.40 -8.09
N GLY A 69 5.07 6.36 -8.20
CA GLY A 69 4.62 4.98 -8.22
C GLY A 69 3.91 4.56 -6.93
N VAL A 70 4.43 4.99 -5.77
CA VAL A 70 3.79 4.77 -4.46
C VAL A 70 2.42 5.45 -4.41
N ILE A 71 2.33 6.71 -4.86
CA ILE A 71 1.05 7.43 -4.91
C ILE A 71 0.04 6.67 -5.77
N ALA A 72 0.44 6.25 -6.99
CA ALA A 72 -0.41 5.50 -7.89
C ALA A 72 -0.88 4.17 -7.28
N LEU A 73 0.03 3.45 -6.62
CA LEU A 73 -0.27 2.20 -5.93
C LEU A 73 -1.26 2.40 -4.78
N LEU A 74 -1.05 3.41 -3.93
CA LEU A 74 -1.97 3.73 -2.86
C LEU A 74 -3.36 4.07 -3.40
N ILE A 75 -3.45 4.85 -4.48
CA ILE A 75 -4.74 5.15 -5.13
C ILE A 75 -5.39 3.85 -5.63
N ALA A 76 -4.63 2.95 -6.25
CA ALA A 76 -5.14 1.68 -6.77
C ALA A 76 -5.66 0.74 -5.66
N ILE A 77 -5.08 0.78 -4.46
CA ILE A 77 -5.49 -0.05 -3.31
C ILE A 77 -6.68 0.55 -2.55
N PHE A 78 -6.91 1.87 -2.62
CA PHE A 78 -7.99 2.58 -1.90
C PHE A 78 -9.38 1.95 -2.01
N PRO A 79 -9.85 1.44 -3.19
CA PRO A 79 -11.13 0.76 -3.30
C PRO A 79 -11.27 -0.45 -2.36
N THR A 80 -10.17 -1.15 -2.05
CA THR A 80 -10.15 -2.26 -1.10
C THR A 80 -10.53 -1.80 0.30
N HIS A 81 -10.03 -0.64 0.74
CA HIS A 81 -10.36 -0.09 2.06
C HIS A 81 -11.80 0.42 2.14
N LEU A 82 -12.32 1.02 1.07
CA LEU A 82 -13.74 1.36 0.97
C LEU A 82 -14.61 0.11 1.06
N TYR A 83 -14.26 -0.95 0.32
CA TYR A 83 -14.99 -2.21 0.35
C TYR A 83 -15.02 -2.84 1.74
N MET A 84 -13.89 -2.82 2.47
CA MET A 84 -13.86 -3.27 3.87
C MET A 84 -14.78 -2.46 4.80
N TYR A 85 -14.90 -1.15 4.56
CA TYR A 85 -15.74 -0.27 5.37
C TYR A 85 -17.24 -0.60 5.19
N PHE A 86 -17.68 -0.73 3.93
CA PHE A 86 -19.07 -0.99 3.59
C PHE A 86 -19.49 -2.45 3.75
N ASN A 87 -18.58 -3.41 3.59
CA ASN A 87 -18.91 -4.84 3.63
C ASN A 87 -18.46 -5.50 4.96
N GLU A 88 -19.43 -5.93 5.77
CA GLU A 88 -19.15 -6.53 7.08
C GLU A 88 -18.39 -7.86 6.99
N LYS A 89 -18.56 -8.63 5.91
CA LYS A 89 -17.80 -9.88 5.71
C LYS A 89 -16.32 -9.61 5.42
N ALA A 90 -16.01 -8.47 4.79
CA ALA A 90 -14.65 -8.06 4.45
C ALA A 90 -13.93 -7.35 5.61
N ARG A 91 -14.67 -6.92 6.64
CA ARG A 91 -14.15 -6.22 7.83
C ARG A 91 -13.21 -7.07 8.69
N MET A 92 -13.22 -8.40 8.53
CA MET A 92 -12.30 -9.32 9.22
C MET A 92 -12.29 -9.15 10.76
N GLY A 93 -13.44 -8.80 11.34
CA GLY A 93 -13.58 -8.55 12.79
C GLY A 93 -13.06 -7.19 13.28
N MET A 94 -12.55 -6.32 12.39
CA MET A 94 -12.09 -4.98 12.78
C MET A 94 -13.26 -4.04 13.09
N PRO A 95 -13.17 -3.11 14.05
CA PRO A 95 -14.24 -2.16 14.29
C PRO A 95 -14.33 -1.10 13.17
N LYS A 96 -15.54 -0.58 12.89
CA LYS A 96 -15.77 0.43 11.83
C LYS A 96 -14.90 1.67 11.98
N TRP A 97 -14.64 2.12 13.22
CA TRP A 97 -13.79 3.29 13.49
C TRP A 97 -12.33 3.06 13.06
N ALA A 98 -11.81 1.84 13.19
CA ALA A 98 -10.44 1.52 12.78
C ALA A 98 -10.32 1.50 11.24
N LEU A 99 -11.36 1.02 10.55
CA LEU A 99 -11.44 1.11 9.09
C LEU A 99 -11.60 2.56 8.61
N LEU A 100 -12.38 3.37 9.34
CA LEU A 100 -12.50 4.80 9.09
C LEU A 100 -11.16 5.51 9.22
N LEU A 101 -10.35 5.18 10.24
CA LEU A 101 -9.02 5.76 10.48
C LEU A 101 -7.99 5.40 9.39
N ARG A 102 -8.16 4.26 8.71
CA ARG A 102 -7.26 3.85 7.61
C ARG A 102 -7.34 4.76 6.39
N MET A 103 -8.52 5.32 6.10
CA MET A 103 -8.70 6.21 4.95
C MET A 103 -7.88 7.51 5.06
N PRO A 104 -7.94 8.30 6.16
CA PRO A 104 -7.09 9.47 6.32
C PRO A 104 -5.61 9.09 6.49
N LEU A 105 -5.29 7.94 7.11
CA LEU A 105 -3.90 7.45 7.14
C LEU A 105 -3.35 7.25 5.73
N GLN A 106 -4.14 6.66 4.82
CA GLN A 106 -3.73 6.46 3.43
C GLN A 106 -3.55 7.78 2.68
N LEU A 107 -4.38 8.78 2.92
CA LEU A 107 -4.17 10.13 2.40
C LEU A 107 -2.89 10.76 2.97
N GLY A 108 -2.60 10.53 4.25
CA GLY A 108 -1.34 10.94 4.88
C GLY A 108 -0.11 10.28 4.24
N LEU A 109 -0.19 9.00 3.88
CA LEU A 109 0.88 8.30 3.16
C LEU A 109 1.05 8.82 1.73
N ILE A 110 -0.04 9.14 1.03
CA ILE A 110 0.02 9.80 -0.29
C ILE A 110 0.70 11.16 -0.17
N TYR A 111 0.30 11.97 0.81
CA TYR A 111 0.92 13.26 1.06
C TYR A 111 2.41 13.12 1.40
N TRP A 112 2.78 12.13 2.21
CA TRP A 112 4.18 11.87 2.54
C TRP A 112 5.00 11.51 1.29
N ALA A 113 4.48 10.64 0.41
CA ALA A 113 5.13 10.33 -0.86
C ALA A 113 5.24 11.57 -1.76
N TYR A 114 4.21 12.41 -1.81
CA TYR A 114 4.20 13.66 -2.59
C TYR A 114 5.30 14.65 -2.17
N LEU A 115 5.81 14.59 -0.94
CA LEU A 115 6.96 15.42 -0.53
C LEU A 115 8.29 15.04 -1.23
N TYR A 116 8.32 13.93 -1.97
CA TYR A 116 9.50 13.45 -2.70
C TYR A 116 9.29 13.35 -4.22
N THR A 117 8.17 13.85 -4.72
CA THR A 117 7.88 14.06 -6.15
C THR A 117 8.32 15.43 -6.63
#